data_AF-A0A7S2JJM0-F1
#
_entry.id   AF-A0A7S2JJM0-F1
#
_cell.length_a   1.000
_cell.length_b   1.000
_cell.length_c   1.000
_cell.angle_alpha   90.00
_cell.angle_beta   90.00
_cell.angle_gamma   90.00
#
_symmetry.space_group_name_H-M   'P 1'
#
loop_
_entity.id
_entity.type
_entity.pdbx_description
1 polymer ?
#
loop_
_entity_poly.entity_id
_entity_poly.type
_entity_poly.pdbx_seq_one_letter_code
_entity_poly.pdbx_strand_id
1 'polypeptide(L)'
;ELGVQDPVGFWDPAGLSKDSDAETFKRRRTTELKHGRVAMYATLGYLVPEYFRFPGYLSPSEGLRFEDVPNGLAALSKVPLNGWLQIVLFCGFYEFPTYN
;
A
#
# COMPACT_ATOMS: atom_id res chain seq x y z
N GLU A 1 -14.72 9.81 19.02
CA GLU A 1 -13.74 8.95 18.32
C GLU A 1 -13.02 9.75 17.25
N LEU A 2 -11.72 9.49 17.05
CA LEU A 2 -10.95 10.13 15.97
C LEU A 2 -11.57 9.79 14.60
N GLY A 3 -11.59 10.72 13.65
CA GLY A 3 -12.12 10.46 12.29
C GLY A 3 -13.65 10.56 12.15
N VAL A 4 -14.39 10.85 13.22
CA VAL A 4 -15.77 11.35 13.12
C VAL A 4 -15.69 12.83 12.79
N GLN A 5 -16.07 13.19 11.57
CA GLN A 5 -15.97 14.56 11.06
C GLN A 5 -17.14 14.89 10.13
N ASP A 6 -17.44 16.17 10.00
CA ASP A 6 -18.44 16.67 9.07
C ASP A 6 -18.00 16.42 7.61
N PRO A 7 -18.93 16.22 6.66
CA PRO A 7 -20.38 16.39 6.76
C PRO A 7 -21.14 15.13 7.22
N VAL A 8 -20.46 13.98 7.31
CA VAL A 8 -21.12 12.68 7.52
C VAL A 8 -21.20 12.27 8.99
N GLY A 9 -20.43 12.92 9.87
CA GLY A 9 -20.41 12.58 11.29
C GLY A 9 -20.02 11.12 11.51
N PHE A 10 -20.78 10.41 12.35
CA PHE A 10 -20.53 9.00 12.62
C PHE A 10 -21.14 8.13 11.51
N TRP A 11 -20.27 7.54 10.68
CA TRP A 11 -20.67 6.76 9.52
C TRP A 11 -20.48 5.25 9.73
N ASP A 12 -21.56 4.54 10.03
CA ASP A 12 -21.60 3.07 10.09
C ASP A 12 -22.92 2.49 9.53
N PRO A 13 -23.12 2.51 8.19
CA PRO A 13 -24.32 1.97 7.57
C PRO A 13 -24.40 0.44 7.65
N ALA A 14 -23.25 -0.24 7.78
CA ALA A 14 -23.16 -1.69 7.85
C ALA A 14 -23.23 -2.25 9.28
N GLY A 15 -23.38 -1.38 10.29
CA GLY A 15 -23.51 -1.77 11.69
C GLY A 15 -22.28 -2.47 12.26
N LEU A 16 -21.11 -2.29 11.65
CA LEU A 16 -19.90 -2.99 12.05
C LEU A 16 -19.53 -2.64 13.49
N SER A 17 -19.76 -1.41 13.96
CA SER A 17 -19.39 -1.02 15.32
C SER A 17 -20.36 -1.49 16.41
N LYS A 18 -21.52 -2.07 16.06
CA LYS A 18 -22.59 -2.38 17.02
C LYS A 18 -22.32 -3.62 17.87
N ASP A 19 -21.69 -4.63 17.28
CA ASP A 19 -21.47 -5.94 17.92
C ASP A 19 -20.00 -6.21 18.28
N SER A 20 -19.14 -5.20 18.15
CA SER A 20 -17.70 -5.35 18.33
C SER A 20 -17.26 -5.05 19.76
N ASP A 21 -16.68 -6.05 20.40
CA ASP A 21 -15.86 -5.89 21.61
C ASP A 21 -14.80 -4.79 21.42
N ALA A 22 -14.38 -4.12 22.49
CA ALA A 22 -13.49 -2.95 22.41
C ALA A 22 -12.18 -3.26 21.66
N GLU A 23 -11.69 -4.50 21.79
CA GLU A 23 -10.54 -5.01 21.06
C GLU A 23 -10.77 -5.09 19.54
N THR A 24 -11.95 -5.56 19.13
CA THR A 24 -12.34 -5.67 17.71
C THR A 24 -12.45 -4.28 17.08
N PHE A 25 -13.00 -3.30 17.82
CA PHE A 25 -13.05 -1.92 17.37
C PHE A 25 -11.64 -1.33 17.19
N LYS A 26 -10.75 -1.54 18.17
CA LYS A 26 -9.35 -1.09 18.11
C LYS A 26 -8.60 -1.74 16.93
N ARG A 27 -8.81 -3.03 16.68
CA ARG A 27 -8.22 -3.74 15.53
C ARG A 27 -8.66 -3.10 14.21
N ARG A 28 -9.97 -2.87 14.04
CA ARG A 28 -10.52 -2.25 12.82
C ARG A 28 -9.99 -0.84 12.59
N ARG A 29 -9.83 -0.04 13.65
CA ARG A 29 -9.19 1.27 13.56
C ARG A 29 -7.73 1.17 13.09
N THR A 30 -6.96 0.24 13.64
CA THR A 30 -5.58 0.00 13.21
C THR A 30 -5.53 -0.44 11.74
N THR A 31 -6.47 -1.30 11.32
CA THR A 31 -6.61 -1.72 9.91
C THR A 31 -6.94 -0.54 9.00
N GLU A 32 -7.88 0.34 9.39
CA GLU A 32 -8.22 1.56 8.65
C GLU A 32 -6.99 2.45 8.44
N LEU A 33 -6.24 2.73 9.51
CA LEU A 33 -5.02 3.55 9.44
C LEU A 33 -3.93 2.92 8.55
N LYS A 34 -3.76 1.60 8.63
CA LYS A 34 -2.77 0.89 7.81
C LYS A 34 -3.10 0.99 6.32
N HIS A 35 -4.35 0.73 5.94
CA HIS A 35 -4.79 0.86 4.55
C HIS A 35 -4.68 2.30 4.06
N GLY A 36 -5.04 3.29 4.88
CA GLY A 36 -4.89 4.70 4.55
C GLY A 36 -3.44 5.08 4.23
N ARG A 37 -2.48 4.66 5.05
CA ARG A 37 -1.05 4.92 4.83
C ARG A 37 -0.53 4.27 3.54
N VAL A 38 -0.90 3.00 3.30
CA VAL A 38 -0.51 2.29 2.08
C VAL A 38 -1.12 2.96 0.84
N ALA A 39 -2.39 3.38 0.91
CA ALA A 39 -3.05 4.10 -0.17
C ALA A 39 -2.37 5.45 -0.47
N MET A 40 -1.96 6.21 0.55
CA MET A 40 -1.22 7.46 0.35
C MET A 40 0.08 7.23 -0.43
N TYR A 41 0.90 6.24 -0.04
CA TYR A 41 2.12 5.93 -0.78
C TYR A 41 1.84 5.35 -2.17
N ALA A 42 0.80 4.54 -2.34
CA ALA A 42 0.41 3.99 -3.63
C ALA A 42 -0.04 5.09 -4.61
N THR A 43 -0.80 6.08 -4.15
CA THR A 43 -1.22 7.22 -4.99
C THR A 43 -0.02 8.05 -5.45
N LEU A 44 0.93 8.33 -4.55
CA LEU A 44 2.16 9.02 -4.91
C LEU A 44 3.00 8.18 -5.90
N GLY A 45 3.15 6.88 -5.62
CA GLY A 45 3.88 5.94 -6.46
C GLY A 45 3.24 5.72 -7.84
N TYR A 46 1.95 6.02 -7.99
CA TYR A 46 1.27 6.01 -9.29
C TYR A 46 1.49 7.31 -10.07
N LEU A 47 1.46 8.47 -9.39
CA LEU A 47 1.58 9.78 -10.02
C LEU A 47 3.02 10.16 -10.38
N VAL A 48 3.99 9.91 -9.50
CA VAL A 48 5.38 10.35 -9.70
C VAL A 48 6.02 9.75 -10.97
N PRO A 49 5.85 8.46 -11.29
CA PRO A 49 6.40 7.87 -12.51
C PRO A 49 5.86 8.42 -13.84
N GLU A 50 4.80 9.23 -13.82
CA GLU A 50 4.34 9.99 -15.00
C GLU A 50 5.28 11.17 -15.31
N TYR A 51 5.90 11.76 -14.30
CA TYR A 51 6.74 12.96 -14.44
C TYR A 51 8.23 12.65 -14.35
N PHE A 52 8.62 11.64 -13.57
CA PHE A 52 10.02 11.33 -13.33
C PHE A 52 10.27 9.83 -13.20
N ARG A 53 11.32 9.35 -13.88
CA ARG A 53 11.84 7.99 -13.75
C ARG A 53 13.29 8.05 -13.30
N PHE A 54 13.68 7.10 -12.45
CA PHE A 54 15.06 6.98 -12.05
C PHE A 54 15.93 6.60 -13.25
N PRO A 55 17.11 7.22 -13.44
CA PRO A 55 18.03 6.78 -14.47
C PRO A 55 18.65 5.44 -14.08
N GLY A 56 18.82 4.54 -15.06
CA GLY A 56 19.52 3.27 -14.88
C GLY A 56 18.66 2.01 -15.09
N TYR A 57 19.20 0.88 -14.65
CA TYR A 57 18.61 -0.44 -14.84
C TYR A 57 17.79 -0.88 -13.62
N LEU A 58 16.56 -1.30 -13.85
CA LEU A 58 15.76 -2.05 -12.87
C LEU A 58 16.37 -3.44 -12.65
N SER A 59 16.80 -4.09 -13.74
CA SER A 59 17.43 -5.41 -13.71
C SER A 59 18.59 -5.45 -14.71
N PRO A 60 19.84 -5.29 -14.24
CA PRO A 60 21.02 -5.38 -15.11
C PRO A 60 21.13 -6.74 -15.82
N SER A 61 20.68 -7.81 -15.18
CA SER A 61 20.69 -9.17 -15.75
C SER A 61 19.71 -9.36 -16.90
N GLU A 62 18.62 -8.59 -16.93
CA GLU A 62 17.61 -8.63 -18.01
C GLU A 62 17.70 -7.41 -18.94
N GLY A 63 18.67 -6.51 -18.72
CA GLY A 63 18.83 -5.28 -19.50
C GLY A 63 17.64 -4.31 -19.40
N LEU A 64 16.78 -4.45 -18.39
CA LEU A 64 15.53 -3.69 -18.28
C LEU A 64 15.76 -2.39 -17.52
N ARG A 65 15.45 -1.25 -18.15
CA ARG A 65 15.62 0.08 -17.55
C ARG A 65 14.34 0.54 -16.87
N PHE A 66 14.50 1.45 -15.90
CA PHE A 66 13.34 2.06 -15.24
C PHE A 66 12.47 2.86 -16.21
N GLU A 67 13.01 3.35 -17.32
CA GLU A 67 12.26 4.03 -18.38
C GLU A 67 11.36 3.07 -19.18
N ASP A 68 11.77 1.81 -19.33
CA ASP A 68 11.07 0.82 -20.17
C ASP A 68 9.83 0.22 -19.47
N VAL A 69 9.61 0.54 -18.19
CA VAL A 69 8.45 0.09 -17.41
C VAL A 69 7.25 0.98 -17.74
N PRO A 70 6.10 0.47 -18.18
CA PRO A 70 4.91 1.29 -18.41
C PRO A 70 4.27 1.74 -17.09
N ASN A 71 3.52 2.84 -17.09
CA ASN A 71 2.80 3.30 -15.90
C ASN A 71 1.59 2.42 -15.57
N GLY A 72 1.15 2.49 -14.31
CA GLY A 72 -0.02 1.79 -13.82
C GLY A 72 0.11 0.26 -13.79
N LEU A 73 -1.00 -0.44 -14.02
CA LEU A 73 -1.08 -1.90 -13.81
C LEU A 73 -0.19 -2.70 -14.78
N ALA A 74 0.16 -2.12 -15.94
CA ALA A 74 1.05 -2.78 -16.88
C ALA A 74 2.47 -2.98 -16.30
N ALA A 75 2.89 -2.13 -15.35
CA ALA A 75 4.16 -2.25 -14.64
C ALA A 75 4.31 -3.62 -13.94
N LEU A 76 3.21 -4.15 -13.40
CA LEU A 76 3.20 -5.39 -12.62
C LEU A 76 3.75 -6.56 -13.44
N SER A 77 3.46 -6.59 -14.74
CA SER A 77 3.88 -7.64 -15.66
C SER A 77 5.32 -7.49 -16.17
N LYS A 78 5.93 -6.30 -16.01
CA LYS A 78 7.26 -5.96 -16.52
C LYS A 78 8.35 -6.06 -15.45
N VAL A 79 7.97 -5.95 -14.18
CA VAL A 79 8.90 -6.15 -13.06
C VAL A 79 9.17 -7.66 -12.91
N PRO A 80 10.43 -8.10 -12.91
CA PRO A 80 10.77 -9.51 -12.75
C PRO A 80 10.30 -10.09 -11.41
N LEU A 81 9.94 -11.38 -11.39
CA LEU A 81 9.46 -12.06 -10.18
C LEU A 81 10.47 -12.00 -9.03
N ASN A 82 11.76 -12.06 -9.34
CA ASN A 82 12.83 -11.95 -8.34
C ASN A 82 12.77 -10.60 -7.59
N GLY A 83 12.44 -9.51 -8.28
CA GLY A 83 12.24 -8.20 -7.66
C GLY A 83 11.02 -8.17 -6.76
N TRP A 84 9.90 -8.75 -7.20
CA TRP A 84 8.69 -8.89 -6.39
C TRP A 84 8.94 -9.69 -5.11
N LEU A 85 9.65 -10.81 -5.20
CA LEU A 85 9.99 -11.63 -4.05
C LEU A 85 10.83 -10.85 -3.03
N GLN A 86 11.82 -10.07 -3.48
CA GLN A 86 12.61 -9.23 -2.59
C GLN A 86 11.76 -8.18 -1.86
N ILE A 87 10.85 -7.51 -2.58
CA ILE A 87 9.95 -6.51 -2.00
C ILE A 87 9.03 -7.15 -0.95
N VAL A 88 8.39 -8.27 -1.28
CA VAL A 88 7.45 -8.95 -0.37
C VAL A 88 8.19 -9.48 0.87
N LEU A 89 9.37 -10.07 0.70
CA LEU A 89 10.17 -10.56 1.82
C LEU A 89 10.63 -9.41 2.72
N PHE A 90 11.05 -8.28 2.14
CA PHE A 90 11.44 -7.10 2.88
C PHE A 90 10.25 -6.54 3.67
N CYS A 91 9.11 -6.30 3.03
CA CYS A 91 7.90 -5.84 3.71
C CYS A 91 7.46 -6.82 4.81
N GLY A 92 7.48 -8.12 4.53
CA GLY A 92 7.15 -9.17 5.49
C GLY A 92 8.08 -9.16 6.71
N PHE A 93 9.39 -8.95 6.50
CA PHE A 93 10.37 -8.84 7.59
C PHE A 93 10.09 -7.66 8.52
N TYR A 94 9.65 -6.51 8.01
CA TYR A 94 9.30 -5.36 8.85
C TYR A 94 7.93 -5.50 9.52
N GLU A 95 6.96 -6.12 8.84
CA GLU A 95 5.63 -6.27 9.40
C GLU A 95 5.54 -7.39 10.45
N PHE A 96 6.25 -8.49 10.26
CA PHE A 96 6.13 -9.68 11.12
C PHE A 96 6.45 -9.43 12.61
N PRO A 97 7.49 -8.66 12.98
CA PRO A 97 7.77 -8.31 14.38
C PRO A 97 6.86 -7.21 14.94
N THR A 98 6.16 -6.47 14.09
CA THR A 98 5.29 -5.36 14.52
C THR A 98 3.92 -5.86 15.02
N TYR A 99 3.53 -7.08 14.64
CA TYR A 99 2.23 -7.67 14.96
C TYR A 99 2.31 -8.96 15.81
N ASN A 100 3.51 -9.40 16.18
CA ASN A 100 3.77 -10.44 17.20
C ASN A 100 4.21 -9.77 18.51
#